data_AF-A0A397BJX1-F1
#
_entry.id   AF-A0A397BJX1-F1
#
_cell.length_a   1.000
_cell.length_b   1.000
_cell.length_c   1.000
_cell.angle_alpha   90.00
_cell.angle_beta   90.00
_cell.angle_gamma   90.00
#
_symmetry.space_group_name_H-M   'P 1'
#
loop_
_entity.id
_entity.type
_entity.pdbx_description
1 polymer ?
#
loop_
_entity_poly.entity_id
_entity_poly.type
_entity_poly.pdbx_seq_one_letter_code
_entity_poly.pdbx_strand_id
1 'polypeptide(L)'
;MRRLLATHETHRLRESKVATLLQKIWRGRVGRATVKHMLREHVAMYRGDMRRTLERMLTLVEDVHVSFRRNPSPDKQDQEDMPDDLHMSSKAVSIPAWYREDCESIEWVRSQRVAEVDCVHRAAIRDKRSEKDACMAMHMQELQTRHYISEHRWREADRRRRRGEVDKLEAMRHMEADAAAARRQEYVNTMMRQQELRVQMETDQKHQRVQAWQLKTKAIHPQLVGLFERMEARKIENDRAKAERKELKRARQQQARDRAAALEQTRIARLMDLDRQYDERLAIEAEDRWVYRGNIDRLLLLRYGNYTMAEEESRTRVYVDVMAKATFLHQCKLRKRQVELDHKAEAKARMAMEREELDEITRLRKIANKIAYNQTLKRMQAADEAYRAKQAEKLFEARCRKLMHNEEMRLHRLYTEVLHRERLRERKERHLMHNDDMYMQRILDEREKLRLRTMEKTHRVEMAVEDVRSHQWRSLEAQATSMGLVRLFGIKQFGFLTVRHKYAKRTVAATEAKAGADALYAGDLPQVALRWLRMAFRDGYKGPTLLRNIAKCYVKLYEAHLHYNDLSTGWSWYVKACEHLALQASPSFLDEMARALYLL
;
A
#
# COMPACT_ATOMS: atom_id res chain seq x y z
N MET A 1 6.70 0.08 4.79
CA MET A 1 6.70 -0.79 3.59
C MET A 1 6.45 -0.04 2.28
N ARG A 2 5.30 0.64 2.05
CA ARG A 2 5.04 1.32 0.75
C ARG A 2 6.09 2.36 0.35
N ARG A 3 6.60 3.14 1.30
CA ARG A 3 7.70 4.10 1.03
C ARG A 3 9.03 3.41 0.67
N LEU A 4 9.33 2.27 1.31
CA LEU A 4 10.55 1.49 1.03
C LEU A 4 10.49 0.78 -0.34
N LEU A 5 9.31 0.32 -0.74
CA LEU A 5 9.08 -0.24 -2.08
C LEU A 5 9.22 0.83 -3.17
N ALA A 6 8.66 2.02 -2.95
CA ALA A 6 8.80 3.15 -3.88
C ALA A 6 10.28 3.61 -4.01
N THR A 7 11.04 3.66 -2.92
CA THR A 7 12.48 3.96 -2.99
C THR A 7 13.26 2.88 -3.73
N HIS A 8 12.88 1.61 -3.58
CA HIS A 8 13.54 0.50 -4.28
C HIS A 8 13.20 0.47 -5.78
N GLU A 9 11.96 0.79 -6.17
CA GLU A 9 11.54 0.90 -7.57
C GLU A 9 12.19 2.10 -8.28
N THR A 10 12.25 3.26 -7.62
CA THR A 10 12.95 4.44 -8.16
C THR A 10 14.45 4.18 -8.33
N HIS A 11 15.07 3.41 -7.42
CA HIS A 11 16.47 2.98 -7.57
C HIS A 11 16.64 2.06 -8.79
N ARG A 12 15.80 1.04 -8.94
CA ARG A 12 15.82 0.15 -10.13
C ARG A 12 15.62 0.88 -11.45
N LEU A 13 14.75 1.88 -11.50
CA LEU A 13 14.51 2.68 -12.71
C LEU A 13 15.70 3.58 -13.07
N ARG A 14 16.41 4.11 -12.06
CA ARG A 14 17.67 4.84 -12.29
C ARG A 14 18.74 3.90 -12.82
N GLU A 15 18.83 2.71 -12.24
CA GLU A 15 19.77 1.68 -12.66
C GLU A 15 19.54 1.21 -14.11
N SER A 16 18.28 0.98 -14.51
CA SER A 16 17.96 0.56 -15.88
C SER A 16 18.28 1.65 -16.91
N LYS A 17 18.06 2.93 -16.57
CA LYS A 17 18.43 4.06 -17.44
C LYS A 17 19.94 4.12 -17.67
N VAL A 18 20.74 3.94 -16.63
CA VAL A 18 22.21 3.90 -16.74
C VAL A 18 22.66 2.73 -17.62
N ALA A 19 22.09 1.54 -17.43
CA ALA A 19 22.40 0.38 -18.27
C ALA A 19 22.08 0.60 -19.76
N THR A 20 20.93 1.24 -20.07
CA THR A 20 20.58 1.57 -21.46
C THR A 20 21.48 2.64 -22.09
N LEU A 21 21.96 3.59 -21.29
CA LEU A 21 22.92 4.61 -21.75
C LEU A 21 24.28 3.99 -22.06
N LEU A 22 24.78 3.11 -21.18
CA LEU A 22 26.03 2.37 -21.40
C LEU A 22 25.94 1.49 -22.66
N GLN A 23 24.81 0.82 -22.91
CA GLN A 23 24.58 0.06 -24.15
C GLN A 23 24.58 0.93 -25.41
N LYS A 24 24.11 2.18 -25.34
CA LYS A 24 24.16 3.12 -26.48
C LYS A 24 25.59 3.55 -26.78
N ILE A 25 26.38 3.84 -25.74
CA ILE A 25 27.79 4.27 -25.87
C ILE A 25 28.70 3.09 -26.29
N TRP A 26 28.31 1.85 -26.00
CA TRP A 26 29.04 0.62 -26.34
C TRP A 26 29.30 0.42 -27.85
N ARG A 27 28.62 1.15 -28.74
CA ARG A 27 28.76 0.92 -30.19
C ARG A 27 30.07 1.51 -30.72
N GLY A 28 30.89 0.66 -31.35
CA GLY A 28 32.17 1.05 -31.99
C GLY A 28 33.41 0.80 -31.13
N ARG A 29 34.61 0.95 -31.72
CA ARG A 29 35.90 0.71 -31.02
C ARG A 29 36.20 1.78 -29.98
N VAL A 30 35.92 3.04 -30.32
CA VAL A 30 36.08 4.21 -29.43
C VAL A 30 35.09 4.15 -28.27
N GLY A 31 33.80 3.91 -28.54
CA GLY A 31 32.76 3.79 -27.51
C GLY A 31 33.00 2.67 -26.49
N ARG A 32 33.58 1.53 -26.91
CA ARG A 32 33.98 0.44 -26.01
C ARG A 32 35.11 0.84 -25.06
N ALA A 33 36.09 1.62 -25.53
CA ALA A 33 37.18 2.11 -24.68
C ALA A 33 36.68 3.13 -23.64
N THR A 34 35.78 4.04 -24.04
CA THR A 34 35.19 5.04 -23.13
C THR A 34 34.32 4.38 -22.06
N VAL A 35 33.51 3.39 -22.42
CA VAL A 35 32.69 2.62 -21.47
C VAL A 35 33.56 1.80 -20.53
N LYS A 36 34.67 1.20 -21.02
CA LYS A 36 35.61 0.46 -20.18
C LYS A 36 36.28 1.33 -19.12
N HIS A 37 36.65 2.57 -19.47
CA HIS A 37 37.24 3.51 -18.52
C HIS A 37 36.22 3.93 -17.44
N MET A 38 35.01 4.34 -17.84
CA MET A 38 33.96 4.74 -16.88
C MET A 38 33.47 3.59 -15.98
N LEU A 39 33.43 2.35 -16.49
CA LEU A 39 33.05 1.19 -15.68
C LEU A 39 34.12 0.81 -14.66
N ARG A 40 35.42 0.89 -15.00
CA ARG A 40 36.50 0.58 -14.05
C ARG A 40 36.52 1.54 -12.86
N GLU A 41 36.19 2.82 -13.04
CA GLU A 41 36.17 3.81 -11.96
C GLU A 41 34.93 3.71 -11.05
N HIS A 42 33.81 3.19 -11.55
CA HIS A 42 32.52 3.33 -10.86
C HIS A 42 31.81 2.03 -10.48
N VAL A 43 32.26 0.86 -10.96
CA VAL A 43 31.63 -0.44 -10.63
C VAL A 43 31.63 -0.75 -9.13
N ALA A 44 32.63 -0.27 -8.38
CA ALA A 44 32.72 -0.44 -6.93
C ALA A 44 31.58 0.27 -6.15
N MET A 45 30.92 1.27 -6.76
CA MET A 45 29.83 2.01 -6.12
C MET A 45 28.47 1.32 -6.23
N TYR A 46 28.32 0.32 -7.10
CA TYR A 46 27.07 -0.41 -7.31
C TYR A 46 27.05 -1.73 -6.52
N ARG A 47 25.89 -2.10 -5.97
CA ARG A 47 25.69 -3.36 -5.20
C ARG A 47 24.67 -4.28 -5.88
N GLY A 48 24.70 -5.57 -5.55
CA GLY A 48 23.69 -6.55 -5.98
C GLY A 48 23.78 -6.93 -7.47
N ASP A 49 22.62 -7.13 -8.11
CA ASP A 49 22.53 -7.67 -9.49
C ASP A 49 23.06 -6.71 -10.55
N MET A 50 23.01 -5.40 -10.30
CA MET A 50 23.61 -4.37 -11.16
C MET A 50 25.13 -4.52 -11.22
N ARG A 51 25.79 -4.74 -10.07
CA ARG A 51 27.23 -4.98 -10.01
C ARG A 51 27.61 -6.23 -10.83
N ARG A 52 26.89 -7.33 -10.66
CA ARG A 52 27.09 -8.57 -11.44
C ARG A 52 26.90 -8.35 -12.93
N THR A 53 25.94 -7.52 -13.33
CA THR A 53 25.67 -7.22 -14.74
C THR A 53 26.78 -6.37 -15.35
N LEU A 54 27.29 -5.39 -14.61
CA LEU A 54 28.42 -4.55 -15.03
C LEU A 54 29.75 -5.33 -15.05
N GLU A 55 29.96 -6.25 -14.10
CA GLU A 55 31.11 -7.17 -14.09
C GLU A 55 31.06 -8.11 -15.32
N ARG A 56 29.90 -8.67 -15.66
CA ARG A 56 29.72 -9.47 -16.89
C ARG A 56 29.98 -8.66 -18.17
N MET A 57 29.61 -7.38 -18.17
CA MET A 57 29.93 -6.50 -19.29
C MET A 57 31.46 -6.27 -19.37
N LEU A 58 32.14 -6.04 -18.25
CA LEU A 58 33.60 -5.90 -18.23
C LEU A 58 34.32 -7.16 -18.73
N THR A 59 33.87 -8.36 -18.35
CA THR A 59 34.46 -9.63 -18.84
C THR A 59 34.23 -9.83 -20.34
N LEU A 60 33.06 -9.46 -20.87
CA LEU A 60 32.79 -9.51 -22.32
C LEU A 60 33.66 -8.54 -23.15
N VAL A 61 34.25 -7.52 -22.52
CA VAL A 61 35.22 -6.61 -23.17
C VAL A 61 36.63 -7.20 -23.18
N GLU A 62 36.92 -8.20 -22.37
CA GLU A 62 38.25 -8.84 -22.28
C GLU A 62 38.42 -10.00 -23.28
N ASP A 63 37.33 -10.65 -23.71
CA ASP A 63 37.40 -11.87 -24.55
C ASP A 63 37.24 -11.67 -26.07
N VAL A 64 37.29 -10.45 -26.59
CA VAL A 64 37.22 -10.20 -28.05
C VAL A 64 38.57 -9.74 -28.60
N HIS A 65 39.56 -10.62 -28.56
CA HIS A 65 40.69 -10.57 -29.49
C HIS A 65 40.21 -11.12 -30.84
N VAL A 66 39.69 -10.25 -31.73
CA VAL A 66 39.59 -10.61 -33.14
C VAL A 66 41.00 -10.56 -33.72
N SER A 67 41.68 -11.71 -33.70
CA SER A 67 42.86 -11.97 -34.50
C SER A 67 42.51 -11.80 -35.97
N PHE A 68 43.14 -10.86 -36.66
CA PHE A 68 43.18 -10.85 -38.13
C PHE A 68 43.92 -12.13 -38.56
N ARG A 69 43.18 -13.19 -38.92
CA ARG A 69 43.73 -14.28 -39.73
C ARG A 69 43.99 -13.71 -41.12
N ARG A 70 45.25 -13.33 -41.38
CA ARG A 70 45.84 -13.42 -42.71
C ARG A 70 45.78 -14.88 -43.12
N ASN A 71 45.05 -15.19 -44.19
CA ASN A 71 45.31 -16.40 -44.96
C ASN A 71 46.02 -16.02 -46.26
N PRO A 72 46.89 -16.90 -46.78
CA PRO A 72 48.06 -16.55 -47.57
C PRO A 72 47.78 -16.62 -49.07
N SER A 73 48.62 -15.93 -49.83
CA SER A 73 48.79 -16.11 -51.28
C SER A 73 49.25 -17.54 -51.60
N PRO A 74 48.74 -18.16 -52.67
CA PRO A 74 49.46 -19.17 -53.42
C PRO A 74 49.90 -18.60 -54.76
N ASP A 75 51.22 -18.59 -54.95
CA ASP A 75 51.90 -18.27 -56.19
C ASP A 75 52.32 -19.59 -56.87
N LYS A 76 52.19 -19.62 -58.21
CA LYS A 76 52.93 -20.40 -59.23
C LYS A 76 52.38 -21.74 -59.77
N GLN A 77 52.13 -21.71 -61.10
CA GLN A 77 52.46 -22.66 -62.21
C GLN A 77 51.32 -22.53 -63.25
N ASP A 78 51.48 -22.15 -64.53
CA ASP A 78 52.55 -22.29 -65.55
C ASP A 78 52.49 -21.08 -66.53
N GLN A 79 53.59 -20.46 -67.00
CA GLN A 79 54.35 -20.78 -68.25
C GLN A 79 53.42 -20.95 -69.47
N GLU A 80 53.43 -20.10 -70.50
CA GLU A 80 54.50 -19.93 -71.51
C GLU A 80 54.34 -18.64 -72.39
N ASP A 81 55.51 -18.12 -72.79
CA ASP A 81 55.93 -17.56 -74.10
C ASP A 81 55.40 -16.23 -74.69
N MET A 82 56.24 -15.19 -74.52
CA MET A 82 57.03 -14.41 -75.53
C MET A 82 56.40 -13.95 -76.87
N PRO A 83 56.92 -12.91 -77.57
CA PRO A 83 58.05 -12.01 -77.29
C PRO A 83 57.78 -10.50 -77.49
N ASP A 84 58.81 -9.70 -77.18
CA ASP A 84 59.05 -8.35 -77.68
C ASP A 84 58.88 -8.23 -79.21
N ASP A 85 58.25 -7.15 -79.70
CA ASP A 85 59.00 -6.08 -80.37
C ASP A 85 58.08 -4.95 -80.91
N LEU A 86 58.51 -3.73 -80.57
CA LEU A 86 58.54 -2.51 -81.38
C LEU A 86 57.25 -1.93 -81.99
N HIS A 87 57.21 -0.59 -81.83
CA HIS A 87 56.32 0.39 -82.42
C HIS A 87 54.92 0.46 -81.79
N MET A 88 54.66 1.56 -81.09
CA MET A 88 53.79 2.62 -81.61
C MET A 88 53.41 3.59 -80.48
N SER A 89 53.95 4.80 -80.62
CA SER A 89 53.80 6.02 -79.81
C SER A 89 52.36 6.57 -79.68
N SER A 90 51.33 5.73 -79.57
CA SER A 90 49.92 6.20 -79.51
C SER A 90 49.03 5.46 -78.50
N LYS A 91 49.42 4.26 -78.02
CA LYS A 91 48.65 3.50 -77.02
C LYS A 91 48.87 3.96 -75.56
N ALA A 92 49.93 4.72 -75.27
CA ALA A 92 50.26 5.11 -73.90
C ALA A 92 49.33 6.19 -73.31
N VAL A 93 48.54 6.89 -74.13
CA VAL A 93 47.58 7.91 -73.67
C VAL A 93 46.17 7.33 -73.49
N SER A 94 45.84 6.19 -74.13
CA SER A 94 44.51 5.56 -74.00
C SER A 94 44.41 4.56 -72.85
N ILE A 95 45.50 3.89 -72.46
CA ILE A 95 45.47 2.91 -71.35
C ILE A 95 45.09 3.54 -70.00
N PRO A 96 45.61 4.73 -69.60
CA PRO A 96 45.20 5.35 -68.33
C PRO A 96 43.75 5.84 -68.33
N ALA A 97 43.19 6.18 -69.50
CA ALA A 97 41.79 6.63 -69.62
C ALA A 97 40.83 5.45 -69.49
N TRP A 98 41.15 4.31 -70.13
CA TRP A 98 40.32 3.10 -70.07
C TRP A 98 40.32 2.47 -68.67
N TYR A 99 41.49 2.43 -68.01
CA TYR A 99 41.55 2.00 -66.61
C TYR A 99 40.80 2.94 -65.65
N ARG A 100 40.73 4.24 -65.96
CA ARG A 100 39.97 5.22 -65.14
C ARG A 100 38.47 5.04 -65.32
N GLU A 101 38.00 4.85 -66.56
CA GLU A 101 36.59 4.55 -66.86
C GLU A 101 36.15 3.18 -66.28
N ASP A 102 37.02 2.17 -66.32
CA ASP A 102 36.76 0.87 -65.68
C ASP A 102 36.72 0.98 -64.15
N CYS A 103 37.62 1.75 -63.54
CA CYS A 103 37.56 2.02 -62.10
C CYS A 103 36.30 2.82 -61.71
N GLU A 104 35.94 3.84 -62.47
CA GLU A 104 34.74 4.65 -62.24
C GLU A 104 33.46 3.84 -62.40
N SER A 105 33.40 2.93 -63.38
CA SER A 105 32.25 2.03 -63.56
C SER A 105 32.14 0.99 -62.44
N ILE A 106 33.26 0.42 -61.97
CA ILE A 106 33.29 -0.49 -60.82
C ILE A 106 32.88 0.25 -59.53
N GLU A 107 33.34 1.48 -59.32
CA GLU A 107 32.94 2.30 -58.18
C GLU A 107 31.48 2.73 -58.25
N TRP A 108 30.95 3.01 -59.44
CA TRP A 108 29.53 3.30 -59.65
C TRP A 108 28.65 2.09 -59.32
N VAL A 109 29.02 0.88 -59.78
CA VAL A 109 28.31 -0.36 -59.44
C VAL A 109 28.39 -0.65 -57.93
N ARG A 110 29.54 -0.41 -57.29
CA ARG A 110 29.68 -0.52 -55.83
C ARG A 110 28.80 0.49 -55.09
N SER A 111 28.75 1.73 -55.56
CA SER A 111 27.91 2.80 -55.00
C SER A 111 26.42 2.47 -55.10
N GLN A 112 25.97 1.94 -56.24
CA GLN A 112 24.60 1.47 -56.41
C GLN A 112 24.26 0.33 -55.45
N ARG A 113 25.12 -0.69 -55.35
CA ARG A 113 24.92 -1.80 -54.40
C ARG A 113 24.87 -1.33 -52.94
N VAL A 114 25.73 -0.38 -52.57
CA VAL A 114 25.71 0.21 -51.22
C VAL A 114 24.40 0.99 -51.01
N ALA A 115 23.93 1.75 -51.99
CA ALA A 115 22.67 2.49 -51.92
C ALA A 115 21.45 1.55 -51.79
N GLU A 116 21.45 0.41 -52.49
CA GLU A 116 20.43 -0.64 -52.38
C GLU A 116 20.44 -1.30 -51.00
N VAL A 117 21.62 -1.67 -50.48
CA VAL A 117 21.73 -2.24 -49.14
C VAL A 117 21.31 -1.23 -48.07
N ASP A 118 21.67 0.05 -48.24
CA ASP A 118 21.25 1.13 -47.35
C ASP A 118 19.75 1.38 -47.40
N CYS A 119 19.12 1.28 -48.58
CA CYS A 119 17.67 1.49 -48.71
C CYS A 119 16.90 0.37 -47.99
N VAL A 120 17.34 -0.89 -48.14
CA VAL A 120 16.81 -2.05 -47.42
C VAL A 120 17.05 -1.94 -45.92
N HIS A 121 18.26 -1.52 -45.51
CA HIS A 121 18.58 -1.33 -44.10
C HIS A 121 17.72 -0.23 -43.44
N ARG A 122 17.51 0.89 -44.13
CA ARG A 122 16.64 1.99 -43.67
C ARG A 122 15.16 1.58 -43.64
N ALA A 123 14.71 0.73 -44.57
CA ALA A 123 13.37 0.14 -44.51
C ALA A 123 13.22 -0.77 -43.28
N ALA A 124 14.15 -1.69 -43.06
CA ALA A 124 14.15 -2.58 -41.89
C ALA A 124 14.22 -1.82 -40.56
N ILE A 125 14.91 -0.67 -40.49
CA ILE A 125 14.90 0.20 -39.30
C ILE A 125 13.53 0.84 -39.09
N ARG A 126 12.85 1.27 -40.17
CA ARG A 126 11.51 1.85 -40.09
C ARG A 126 10.50 0.82 -39.61
N ASP A 127 10.55 -0.40 -40.13
CA ASP A 127 9.67 -1.50 -39.71
C ASP A 127 9.90 -1.87 -38.23
N LYS A 128 11.16 -1.96 -37.79
CA LYS A 128 11.47 -2.17 -36.36
C LYS A 128 11.01 -1.02 -35.46
N ARG A 129 10.88 0.20 -35.98
CA ARG A 129 10.32 1.33 -35.22
C ARG A 129 8.80 1.24 -35.17
N SER A 130 8.14 0.98 -36.29
CA SER A 130 6.68 0.82 -36.33
C SER A 130 6.20 -0.35 -35.47
N GLU A 131 6.92 -1.47 -35.45
CA GLU A 131 6.65 -2.60 -34.53
C GLU A 131 6.77 -2.21 -33.06
N LYS A 132 7.80 -1.42 -32.70
CA LYS A 132 7.96 -0.92 -31.33
C LYS A 132 6.85 0.04 -30.95
N ASP A 133 6.48 0.94 -31.86
CA ASP A 133 5.41 1.91 -31.64
C ASP A 133 4.05 1.18 -31.50
N ALA A 134 3.79 0.16 -32.31
CA ALA A 134 2.62 -0.70 -32.19
C ALA A 134 2.59 -1.47 -30.86
N CYS A 135 3.73 -2.02 -30.43
CA CYS A 135 3.85 -2.71 -29.14
C CYS A 135 3.61 -1.76 -27.95
N MET A 136 4.17 -0.55 -28.00
CA MET A 136 3.91 0.48 -27.00
C MET A 136 2.44 0.91 -26.99
N ALA A 137 1.81 1.07 -28.15
CA ALA A 137 0.39 1.41 -28.26
C ALA A 137 -0.50 0.32 -27.63
N MET A 138 -0.22 -0.96 -27.92
CA MET A 138 -0.94 -2.08 -27.28
C MET A 138 -0.72 -2.09 -25.76
N HIS A 139 0.51 -1.86 -25.28
CA HIS A 139 0.78 -1.82 -23.85
C HIS A 139 0.06 -0.65 -23.14
N MET A 140 0.00 0.51 -23.79
CA MET A 140 -0.74 1.67 -23.29
C MET A 140 -2.26 1.40 -23.23
N GLN A 141 -2.81 0.76 -24.26
CA GLN A 141 -4.21 0.35 -24.28
C GLN A 141 -4.52 -0.70 -23.20
N GLU A 142 -3.60 -1.66 -22.98
CA GLU A 142 -3.72 -2.64 -21.90
C GLU A 142 -3.66 -1.98 -20.51
N LEU A 143 -2.79 -0.98 -20.31
CA LEU A 143 -2.73 -0.21 -19.06
C LEU A 143 -4.02 0.58 -18.82
N GLN A 144 -4.57 1.23 -19.85
CA GLN A 144 -5.82 1.98 -19.76
C GLN A 144 -7.01 1.06 -19.44
N THR A 145 -7.11 -0.09 -20.09
CA THR A 145 -8.16 -1.08 -19.82
C THR A 145 -8.04 -1.67 -18.41
N ARG A 146 -6.82 -2.00 -17.95
CA ARG A 146 -6.57 -2.44 -16.57
C ARG A 146 -6.95 -1.36 -15.56
N HIS A 147 -6.60 -0.09 -15.83
CA HIS A 147 -7.00 1.03 -14.98
C HIS A 147 -8.53 1.16 -14.90
N TYR A 148 -9.21 1.16 -16.05
CA TYR A 148 -10.66 1.21 -16.13
C TYR A 148 -11.34 0.06 -15.37
N ILE A 149 -10.87 -1.17 -15.55
CA ILE A 149 -11.41 -2.35 -14.82
C ILE A 149 -11.19 -2.19 -13.31
N SER A 150 -10.01 -1.72 -12.90
CA SER A 150 -9.70 -1.51 -11.48
C SER A 150 -10.60 -0.44 -10.85
N GLU A 151 -10.84 0.66 -11.57
CA GLU A 151 -11.69 1.76 -11.13
C GLU A 151 -13.16 1.34 -11.06
N HIS A 152 -13.64 0.60 -12.07
CA HIS A 152 -14.98 0.06 -12.09
C HIS A 152 -15.22 -0.88 -10.91
N ARG A 153 -14.28 -1.81 -10.63
CA ARG A 153 -14.34 -2.71 -9.47
C ARG A 153 -14.38 -1.95 -8.15
N TRP A 154 -13.58 -0.89 -8.02
CA TRP A 154 -13.58 -0.04 -6.82
C TRP A 154 -14.92 0.69 -6.64
N ARG A 155 -15.45 1.31 -7.70
CA ARG A 155 -16.76 2.00 -7.67
C ARG A 155 -17.91 1.04 -7.38
N GLU A 156 -17.87 -0.19 -7.88
CA GLU A 156 -18.85 -1.22 -7.53
C GLU A 156 -18.74 -1.67 -6.07
N ALA A 157 -17.53 -1.90 -5.58
CA ALA A 157 -17.30 -2.26 -4.18
C ALA A 157 -17.80 -1.14 -3.25
N ASP A 158 -17.57 0.12 -3.62
CA ASP A 158 -18.08 1.26 -2.87
C ASP A 158 -19.60 1.35 -2.89
N ARG A 159 -20.23 1.17 -4.06
CA ARG A 159 -21.70 1.06 -4.17
C ARG A 159 -22.27 -0.07 -3.31
N ARG A 160 -21.64 -1.24 -3.28
CA ARG A 160 -22.06 -2.38 -2.43
C ARG A 160 -21.96 -2.04 -0.94
N ARG A 161 -20.91 -1.35 -0.52
CA ARG A 161 -20.77 -0.89 0.88
C ARG A 161 -21.88 0.09 1.26
N ARG A 162 -22.13 1.11 0.44
CA ARG A 162 -23.20 2.09 0.68
C ARG A 162 -24.58 1.44 0.70
N ARG A 163 -24.86 0.50 -0.21
CA ARG A 163 -26.12 -0.27 -0.18
C ARG A 163 -26.23 -1.10 1.10
N GLY A 164 -25.17 -1.80 1.50
CA GLY A 164 -25.16 -2.54 2.76
C GLY A 164 -25.30 -1.65 4.02
N GLU A 165 -24.93 -0.37 3.96
CA GLU A 165 -25.21 0.61 5.02
C GLU A 165 -26.67 1.06 5.01
N VAL A 166 -27.26 1.27 3.83
CA VAL A 166 -28.69 1.55 3.67
C VAL A 166 -29.54 0.38 4.17
N ASP A 167 -29.19 -0.85 3.80
CA ASP A 167 -29.89 -2.07 4.25
C ASP A 167 -29.86 -2.20 5.78
N LYS A 168 -28.74 -1.83 6.43
CA LYS A 168 -28.64 -1.80 7.90
C LYS A 168 -29.54 -0.73 8.53
N LEU A 169 -29.60 0.45 7.93
CA LEU A 169 -30.46 1.54 8.42
C LEU A 169 -31.94 1.16 8.26
N GLU A 170 -32.32 0.55 7.15
CA GLU A 170 -33.68 0.05 6.92
C GLU A 170 -34.03 -1.07 7.90
N ALA A 171 -33.12 -2.02 8.14
CA ALA A 171 -33.30 -3.06 9.15
C ALA A 171 -33.48 -2.48 10.56
N MET A 172 -32.73 -1.45 10.94
CA MET A 172 -32.93 -0.77 12.23
C MET A 172 -34.29 -0.08 12.30
N ARG A 173 -34.74 0.58 11.23
CA ARG A 173 -36.07 1.22 11.18
C ARG A 173 -37.20 0.19 11.31
N HIS A 174 -37.08 -0.97 10.67
CA HIS A 174 -38.05 -2.06 10.81
C HIS A 174 -38.08 -2.59 12.25
N MET A 175 -36.91 -2.84 12.86
CA MET A 175 -36.84 -3.25 14.26
C MET A 175 -37.47 -2.23 15.23
N GLU A 176 -37.25 -0.94 14.99
CA GLU A 176 -37.88 0.13 15.78
C GLU A 176 -39.40 0.18 15.60
N ALA A 177 -39.88 -0.03 14.35
CA ALA A 177 -41.30 -0.10 14.04
C ALA A 177 -41.96 -1.31 14.72
N ASP A 178 -41.32 -2.48 14.68
CA ASP A 178 -41.80 -3.70 15.32
C ASP A 178 -41.82 -3.54 16.85
N ALA A 179 -40.78 -2.95 17.43
CA ALA A 179 -40.74 -2.64 18.86
C ALA A 179 -41.84 -1.62 19.26
N ALA A 180 -42.13 -0.64 18.41
CA ALA A 180 -43.23 0.30 18.64
C ALA A 180 -44.60 -0.38 18.52
N ALA A 181 -44.78 -1.31 17.57
CA ALA A 181 -45.99 -2.11 17.43
C ALA A 181 -46.21 -3.02 18.64
N ALA A 182 -45.15 -3.66 19.15
CA ALA A 182 -45.20 -4.47 20.37
C ALA A 182 -45.63 -3.63 21.59
N ARG A 183 -45.03 -2.44 21.80
CA ARG A 183 -45.45 -1.52 22.87
C ARG A 183 -46.93 -1.11 22.76
N ARG A 184 -47.43 -0.87 21.53
CA ARG A 184 -48.85 -0.57 21.31
C ARG A 184 -49.75 -1.76 21.65
N GLN A 185 -49.36 -2.98 21.26
CA GLN A 185 -50.10 -4.19 21.61
C GLN A 185 -50.13 -4.43 23.12
N GLU A 186 -49.00 -4.24 23.82
CA GLU A 186 -48.94 -4.32 25.28
C GLU A 186 -49.85 -3.28 25.95
N TYR A 187 -49.87 -2.05 25.44
CA TYR A 187 -50.78 -1.02 25.91
C TYR A 187 -52.26 -1.39 25.67
N VAL A 188 -52.61 -1.89 24.49
CA VAL A 188 -53.97 -2.39 24.21
C VAL A 188 -54.33 -3.55 25.14
N ASN A 189 -53.42 -4.49 25.37
CA ASN A 189 -53.65 -5.63 26.26
C ASN A 189 -53.86 -5.19 27.71
N THR A 190 -53.08 -4.22 28.20
CA THR A 190 -53.26 -3.68 29.55
C THR A 190 -54.59 -2.93 29.69
N MET A 191 -54.96 -2.14 28.68
CA MET A 191 -56.27 -1.48 28.61
C MET A 191 -57.43 -2.48 28.60
N MET A 192 -57.34 -3.54 27.78
CA MET A 192 -58.35 -4.60 27.74
C MET A 192 -58.48 -5.31 29.08
N ARG A 193 -57.36 -5.65 29.74
CA ARG A 193 -57.39 -6.25 31.09
C ARG A 193 -58.00 -5.32 32.13
N GLN A 194 -57.69 -4.03 32.10
CA GLN A 194 -58.32 -3.05 33.00
C GLN A 194 -59.83 -2.95 32.75
N GLN A 195 -60.25 -2.98 31.49
CA GLN A 195 -61.67 -2.97 31.13
C GLN A 195 -62.36 -4.26 31.60
N GLU A 196 -61.75 -5.42 31.39
CA GLU A 196 -62.25 -6.71 31.89
C GLU A 196 -62.38 -6.71 33.41
N LEU A 197 -61.38 -6.21 34.14
CA LEU A 197 -61.44 -6.07 35.60
C LEU A 197 -62.56 -5.12 36.03
N ARG A 198 -62.76 -4.00 35.34
CA ARG A 198 -63.89 -3.09 35.63
C ARG A 198 -65.24 -3.79 35.41
N VAL A 199 -65.38 -4.51 34.31
CA VAL A 199 -66.60 -5.28 34.02
C VAL A 199 -66.82 -6.35 35.08
N GLN A 200 -65.77 -7.07 35.50
CA GLN A 200 -65.85 -8.07 36.58
C GLN A 200 -66.28 -7.43 37.90
N MET A 201 -65.67 -6.33 38.30
CA MET A 201 -66.05 -5.59 39.51
C MET A 201 -67.50 -5.10 39.44
N GLU A 202 -67.95 -4.60 38.29
CA GLU A 202 -69.35 -4.21 38.09
C GLU A 202 -70.31 -5.40 38.14
N THR A 203 -69.93 -6.55 37.58
CA THR A 203 -70.75 -7.78 37.66
C THR A 203 -70.82 -8.29 39.10
N ASP A 204 -69.71 -8.27 39.84
CA ASP A 204 -69.65 -8.72 41.22
C ASP A 204 -70.48 -7.80 42.13
N GLN A 205 -70.38 -6.48 41.94
CA GLN A 205 -71.24 -5.52 42.63
C GLN A 205 -72.72 -5.73 42.30
N LYS A 206 -73.06 -6.02 41.04
CA LYS A 206 -74.45 -6.36 40.66
C LYS A 206 -74.90 -7.65 41.33
N HIS A 207 -74.07 -8.70 41.36
CA HIS A 207 -74.37 -9.94 42.05
C HIS A 207 -74.58 -9.73 43.55
N GLN A 208 -73.72 -8.96 44.21
CA GLN A 208 -73.87 -8.59 45.62
C GLN A 208 -75.15 -7.81 45.88
N ARG A 209 -75.50 -6.83 45.03
CA ARG A 209 -76.77 -6.09 45.12
C ARG A 209 -77.98 -7.01 44.95
N VAL A 210 -77.93 -7.94 44.00
CA VAL A 210 -78.99 -8.93 43.77
C VAL A 210 -79.11 -9.88 44.97
N GLN A 211 -78.00 -10.37 45.54
CA GLN A 211 -78.00 -11.22 46.73
C GLN A 211 -78.53 -10.48 47.97
N ALA A 212 -78.08 -9.25 48.21
CA ALA A 212 -78.57 -8.42 49.31
C ALA A 212 -80.06 -8.12 49.16
N TRP A 213 -80.52 -7.87 47.92
CA TRP A 213 -81.94 -7.72 47.62
C TRP A 213 -82.71 -9.03 47.83
N GLN A 214 -82.20 -10.18 47.37
CA GLN A 214 -82.79 -11.50 47.61
C GLN A 214 -82.98 -11.80 49.11
N LEU A 215 -81.97 -11.51 49.93
CA LEU A 215 -82.04 -11.69 51.38
C LEU A 215 -83.11 -10.77 52.00
N LYS A 216 -83.18 -9.50 51.59
CA LYS A 216 -84.23 -8.57 52.03
C LYS A 216 -85.63 -9.01 51.60
N THR A 217 -85.80 -9.46 50.36
CA THR A 217 -87.11 -9.89 49.85
C THR A 217 -87.59 -11.19 50.52
N LYS A 218 -86.68 -12.15 50.76
CA LYS A 218 -86.98 -13.37 51.54
C LYS A 218 -87.36 -13.06 52.99
N ALA A 219 -86.77 -12.03 53.60
CA ALA A 219 -87.08 -11.61 54.97
C ALA A 219 -88.41 -10.83 55.09
N ILE A 220 -88.78 -10.04 54.08
CA ILE A 220 -89.95 -9.14 54.14
C ILE A 220 -91.24 -9.79 53.61
N HIS A 221 -91.17 -10.66 52.60
CA HIS A 221 -92.36 -11.29 52.00
C HIS A 221 -92.13 -12.77 51.67
N PRO A 222 -92.48 -13.70 52.57
CA PRO A 222 -92.42 -15.15 52.32
C PRO A 222 -93.27 -15.62 51.14
N GLN A 223 -94.27 -14.83 50.71
CA GLN A 223 -95.16 -15.14 49.60
C GLN A 223 -94.59 -14.81 48.20
N LEU A 224 -93.46 -14.08 48.12
CA LEU A 224 -92.80 -13.74 46.84
C LEU A 224 -91.69 -14.74 46.45
N VAL A 225 -91.56 -15.85 47.19
CA VAL A 225 -90.71 -16.98 46.84
C VAL A 225 -91.13 -17.50 45.45
N GLY A 226 -90.19 -17.54 44.51
CA GLY A 226 -90.44 -17.91 43.10
C GLY A 226 -90.60 -16.73 42.11
N LEU A 227 -90.60 -15.47 42.56
CA LEU A 227 -90.51 -14.32 41.63
C LEU A 227 -89.14 -14.25 40.91
N PHE A 228 -88.07 -14.65 41.61
CA PHE A 228 -86.72 -14.74 41.06
C PHE A 228 -86.59 -15.82 39.99
N GLU A 229 -87.11 -17.02 40.26
CA GLU A 229 -87.12 -18.13 39.29
C GLU A 229 -87.88 -17.73 38.03
N ARG A 230 -88.98 -16.97 38.17
CA ARG A 230 -89.74 -16.43 37.03
C ARG A 230 -88.97 -15.33 36.27
N MET A 231 -88.22 -14.46 36.94
CA MET A 231 -87.40 -13.45 36.27
C MET A 231 -86.17 -14.06 35.59
N GLU A 232 -85.50 -15.03 36.21
CA GLU A 232 -84.40 -15.78 35.62
C GLU A 232 -84.88 -16.61 34.43
N ALA A 233 -86.04 -17.28 34.54
CA ALA A 233 -86.66 -17.98 33.43
C ALA A 233 -86.94 -17.02 32.26
N ARG A 234 -87.53 -15.84 32.50
CA ARG A 234 -87.74 -14.82 31.45
C ARG A 234 -86.45 -14.30 30.85
N LYS A 235 -85.38 -14.20 31.63
CA LYS A 235 -84.06 -13.76 31.14
C LYS A 235 -83.45 -14.83 30.24
N ILE A 236 -83.46 -16.09 30.67
CA ILE A 236 -82.99 -17.23 29.89
C ILE A 236 -83.80 -17.35 28.59
N GLU A 237 -85.12 -17.17 28.65
CA GLU A 237 -86.00 -17.19 27.48
C GLU A 237 -85.69 -16.03 26.50
N ASN A 238 -85.47 -14.81 27.00
CA ASN A 238 -85.07 -13.68 26.18
C ASN A 238 -83.68 -13.86 25.54
N ASP A 239 -82.73 -14.45 26.27
CA ASP A 239 -81.39 -14.71 25.76
C ASP A 239 -81.39 -15.82 24.71
N ARG A 240 -82.23 -16.86 24.89
CA ARG A 240 -82.53 -17.87 23.85
C ARG A 240 -83.15 -17.22 22.62
N ALA A 241 -84.18 -16.39 22.78
CA ALA A 241 -84.80 -15.68 21.67
C ALA A 241 -83.82 -14.74 20.93
N LYS A 242 -82.87 -14.12 21.64
CA LYS A 242 -81.80 -13.33 21.02
C LYS A 242 -80.77 -14.20 20.28
N ALA A 243 -80.42 -15.36 20.82
CA ALA A 243 -79.53 -16.31 20.17
C ALA A 243 -80.17 -16.85 18.87
N GLU A 244 -81.43 -17.26 18.94
CA GLU A 244 -82.21 -17.71 17.78
C GLU A 244 -82.31 -16.62 16.70
N ARG A 245 -82.54 -15.35 17.08
CA ARG A 245 -82.51 -14.22 16.13
C ARG A 245 -81.15 -14.04 15.46
N LYS A 246 -80.05 -14.25 16.17
CA LYS A 246 -78.69 -14.17 15.59
C LYS A 246 -78.43 -15.33 14.64
N GLU A 247 -78.87 -16.53 14.99
CA GLU A 247 -78.77 -17.72 14.15
C GLU A 247 -79.62 -17.57 12.88
N LEU A 248 -80.87 -17.10 13.00
CA LEU A 248 -81.72 -16.75 11.86
C LEU A 248 -81.07 -15.70 10.95
N LYS A 249 -80.41 -14.68 11.52
CA LYS A 249 -79.69 -13.67 10.72
C LYS A 249 -78.50 -14.29 9.97
N ARG A 250 -77.73 -15.17 10.62
CA ARG A 250 -76.63 -15.91 9.98
C ARG A 250 -77.15 -16.85 8.89
N ALA A 251 -78.24 -17.57 9.15
CA ALA A 251 -78.89 -18.46 8.20
C ALA A 251 -79.42 -17.69 6.97
N ARG A 252 -80.02 -16.52 7.16
CA ARG A 252 -80.43 -15.65 6.04
C ARG A 252 -79.24 -15.15 5.22
N GLN A 253 -78.14 -14.79 5.86
CA GLN A 253 -76.90 -14.41 5.16
C GLN A 253 -76.32 -15.58 4.37
N GLN A 254 -76.35 -16.79 4.93
CA GLN A 254 -75.90 -17.99 4.25
C GLN A 254 -76.81 -18.32 3.05
N GLN A 255 -78.13 -18.31 3.24
CA GLN A 255 -79.09 -18.48 2.14
C GLN A 255 -78.93 -17.43 1.03
N ALA A 256 -78.58 -16.18 1.36
CA ALA A 256 -78.28 -15.16 0.36
C ALA A 256 -77.00 -15.48 -0.44
N ARG A 257 -75.96 -16.00 0.22
CA ARG A 257 -74.74 -16.47 -0.45
C ARG A 257 -75.02 -17.68 -1.34
N ASP A 258 -75.81 -18.63 -0.85
CA ASP A 258 -76.16 -19.84 -1.59
C ASP A 258 -77.03 -19.51 -2.82
N ARG A 259 -77.97 -18.56 -2.70
CA ARG A 259 -78.74 -18.03 -3.84
C ARG A 259 -77.85 -17.33 -4.87
N ALA A 260 -76.89 -16.52 -4.42
CA ALA A 260 -75.94 -15.89 -5.33
C ALA A 260 -75.08 -16.92 -6.07
N ALA A 261 -74.61 -17.95 -5.37
CA ALA A 261 -73.88 -19.06 -5.97
C ALA A 261 -74.73 -19.86 -6.97
N ALA A 262 -76.00 -20.13 -6.66
CA ALA A 262 -76.92 -20.80 -7.58
C ALA A 262 -77.20 -19.96 -8.83
N LEU A 263 -77.37 -18.64 -8.69
CA LEU A 263 -77.54 -17.74 -9.83
C LEU A 263 -76.29 -17.75 -10.74
N GLU A 264 -75.09 -17.72 -10.18
CA GLU A 264 -73.84 -17.86 -10.96
C GLU A 264 -73.77 -19.22 -11.67
N GLN A 265 -74.16 -20.32 -11.02
CA GLN A 265 -74.24 -21.64 -11.67
C GLN A 265 -75.24 -21.65 -12.84
N THR A 266 -76.42 -21.05 -12.68
CA THR A 266 -77.40 -20.94 -13.78
C THR A 266 -76.91 -20.04 -14.91
N ARG A 267 -76.15 -18.98 -14.61
CA ARG A 267 -75.53 -18.11 -15.60
C ARG A 267 -74.50 -18.88 -16.43
N ILE A 268 -73.64 -19.67 -15.78
CA ILE A 268 -72.65 -20.52 -16.44
C ILE A 268 -73.34 -21.55 -17.33
N ALA A 269 -74.38 -22.24 -16.83
CA ALA A 269 -75.14 -23.20 -17.61
C ALA A 269 -75.78 -22.57 -18.86
N ARG A 270 -76.32 -21.35 -18.73
CA ARG A 270 -76.92 -20.63 -19.86
C ARG A 270 -75.89 -20.18 -20.90
N LEU A 271 -74.67 -19.84 -20.48
CA LEU A 271 -73.57 -19.59 -21.41
C LEU A 271 -73.19 -20.86 -22.17
N MET A 272 -73.10 -22.00 -21.49
CA MET A 272 -72.84 -23.30 -22.14
C MET A 272 -73.95 -23.69 -23.14
N ASP A 273 -75.22 -23.43 -22.82
CA ASP A 273 -76.33 -23.68 -23.74
C ASP A 273 -76.30 -22.74 -24.96
N LEU A 274 -75.89 -21.48 -24.78
CA LEU A 274 -75.73 -20.54 -25.89
C LEU A 274 -74.58 -20.97 -26.82
N ASP A 275 -73.46 -21.45 -26.25
CA ASP A 275 -72.36 -22.02 -27.03
C ASP A 275 -72.84 -23.26 -27.80
N ARG A 276 -73.61 -24.15 -27.17
CA ARG A 276 -74.21 -25.32 -27.82
C ARG A 276 -75.15 -24.93 -28.97
N GLN A 277 -76.00 -23.93 -28.77
CA GLN A 277 -76.90 -23.43 -29.82
C GLN A 277 -76.13 -22.79 -30.98
N TYR A 278 -75.02 -22.12 -30.69
CA TYR A 278 -74.15 -21.56 -31.71
C TYR A 278 -73.51 -22.67 -32.56
N ASP A 279 -73.03 -23.74 -31.92
CA ASP A 279 -72.49 -24.93 -32.60
C ASP A 279 -73.56 -25.65 -33.44
N GLU A 280 -74.79 -25.77 -32.93
CA GLU A 280 -75.92 -26.35 -33.68
C GLU A 280 -76.29 -25.52 -34.91
N ARG A 281 -76.27 -24.18 -34.82
CA ARG A 281 -76.50 -23.30 -35.99
C ARG A 281 -75.41 -23.48 -37.04
N LEU A 282 -74.15 -23.57 -36.63
CA LEU A 282 -73.03 -23.86 -37.52
C LEU A 282 -73.20 -25.22 -38.22
N ALA A 283 -73.74 -26.22 -37.53
CA ALA A 283 -74.03 -27.53 -38.11
C ALA A 283 -75.18 -27.48 -39.14
N ILE A 284 -76.27 -26.77 -38.84
CA ILE A 284 -77.39 -26.58 -39.78
C ILE A 284 -76.93 -25.81 -41.04
N GLU A 285 -76.16 -24.75 -40.88
CA GLU A 285 -75.57 -24.01 -42.02
C GLU A 285 -74.63 -24.87 -42.88
N ALA A 286 -73.99 -25.88 -42.28
CA ALA A 286 -73.21 -26.85 -43.01
C ALA A 286 -74.14 -27.82 -43.77
N GLU A 287 -75.20 -28.33 -43.14
CA GLU A 287 -76.19 -29.21 -43.77
C GLU A 287 -76.92 -28.55 -44.94
N ASP A 288 -77.33 -27.28 -44.82
CA ASP A 288 -77.96 -26.53 -45.91
C ASP A 288 -77.02 -26.38 -47.13
N ARG A 289 -75.71 -26.19 -46.88
CA ARG A 289 -74.69 -26.20 -47.95
C ARG A 289 -74.52 -27.57 -48.61
N TRP A 290 -74.84 -28.67 -47.92
CA TRP A 290 -74.87 -30.02 -48.49
C TRP A 290 -76.16 -30.27 -49.29
N VAL A 291 -77.31 -29.82 -48.81
CA VAL A 291 -78.61 -29.94 -49.49
C VAL A 291 -78.64 -29.13 -50.80
N TYR A 292 -78.05 -27.91 -50.80
CA TYR A 292 -77.91 -27.11 -52.02
C TYR A 292 -77.06 -27.81 -53.10
N ARG A 293 -76.03 -28.58 -52.70
CA ARG A 293 -75.24 -29.39 -53.64
C ARG A 293 -76.01 -30.61 -54.14
N GLY A 294 -76.75 -31.31 -53.27
CA GLY A 294 -77.55 -32.48 -53.66
C GLY A 294 -78.73 -32.15 -54.60
N ASN A 295 -79.28 -30.94 -54.53
CA ASN A 295 -80.37 -30.51 -55.42
C ASN A 295 -79.90 -30.23 -56.87
N ILE A 296 -78.62 -29.90 -57.08
CA ILE A 296 -78.03 -29.76 -58.42
C ILE A 296 -77.89 -31.14 -59.09
N ASP A 297 -77.50 -32.16 -58.32
CA ASP A 297 -77.39 -33.54 -58.81
C ASP A 297 -78.76 -34.16 -59.13
N ARG A 298 -79.83 -33.70 -58.46
CA ARG A 298 -81.21 -34.20 -58.65
C ARG A 298 -81.89 -33.67 -59.92
N LEU A 299 -81.48 -32.50 -60.41
CA LEU A 299 -81.98 -31.91 -61.68
C LEU A 299 -81.44 -32.61 -62.93
N LEU A 300 -80.29 -33.30 -62.83
CA LEU A 300 -79.69 -34.06 -63.93
C LEU A 300 -80.36 -35.43 -64.17
N LEU A 301 -81.11 -35.94 -63.19
CA LEU A 301 -81.70 -37.29 -63.21
C LEU A 301 -83.12 -37.37 -63.80
N LEU A 302 -83.80 -36.24 -64.04
CA LEU A 302 -85.19 -36.20 -64.54
C LEU A 302 -85.32 -36.27 -66.08
N ARG A 303 -84.22 -36.45 -66.83
CA ARG A 303 -84.24 -36.45 -68.32
C ARG A 303 -84.36 -37.83 -68.97
N TYR A 304 -84.27 -38.93 -68.23
CA TYR A 304 -84.13 -40.27 -68.82
C TYR A 304 -85.15 -41.28 -68.26
N GLY A 305 -86.40 -41.20 -68.71
CA GLY A 305 -87.42 -42.19 -68.38
C GLY A 305 -88.36 -42.46 -69.55
N ASN A 306 -88.09 -43.54 -70.30
CA ASN A 306 -89.04 -44.35 -71.09
C ASN A 306 -88.24 -45.42 -71.85
N TYR A 307 -88.36 -46.71 -71.50
CA TYR A 307 -88.44 -47.87 -72.43
C TYR A 307 -88.49 -49.19 -71.61
N THR A 308 -89.31 -50.14 -72.06
CA THR A 308 -90.00 -51.13 -71.24
C THR A 308 -89.55 -52.58 -71.49
N MET A 309 -89.56 -53.38 -70.41
CA MET A 309 -89.65 -54.86 -70.32
C MET A 309 -88.46 -55.77 -70.73
N ALA A 310 -87.54 -55.40 -71.61
CA ALA A 310 -86.19 -56.03 -71.64
C ALA A 310 -85.24 -55.38 -70.60
N GLU A 311 -85.67 -54.23 -70.09
CA GLU A 311 -85.07 -53.55 -68.98
C GLU A 311 -85.33 -54.24 -67.65
N GLU A 312 -86.29 -55.14 -67.45
CA GLU A 312 -86.52 -55.68 -66.09
C GLU A 312 -85.46 -56.70 -65.63
N GLU A 313 -84.89 -57.48 -66.54
CA GLU A 313 -83.77 -58.39 -66.24
C GLU A 313 -82.43 -57.65 -66.15
N SER A 314 -82.24 -56.60 -66.95
CA SER A 314 -81.09 -55.70 -66.80
C SER A 314 -81.30 -54.72 -65.63
N ARG A 315 -82.52 -54.35 -65.24
CA ARG A 315 -82.86 -53.59 -64.04
C ARG A 315 -82.75 -54.45 -62.81
N THR A 316 -83.01 -55.75 -62.85
CA THR A 316 -82.72 -56.64 -61.72
C THR A 316 -81.22 -56.88 -61.59
N ARG A 317 -80.46 -57.01 -62.69
CA ARG A 317 -78.98 -56.98 -62.63
C ARG A 317 -78.44 -55.64 -62.16
N VAL A 318 -78.96 -54.52 -62.67
CA VAL A 318 -78.62 -53.16 -62.22
C VAL A 318 -79.09 -52.93 -60.78
N TYR A 319 -80.19 -53.52 -60.34
CA TYR A 319 -80.70 -53.44 -58.97
C TYR A 319 -79.84 -54.27 -58.03
N VAL A 320 -79.41 -55.47 -58.45
CA VAL A 320 -78.45 -56.31 -57.72
C VAL A 320 -77.08 -55.63 -57.70
N ASP A 321 -76.64 -54.99 -58.78
CA ASP A 321 -75.40 -54.19 -58.83
C ASP A 321 -75.51 -52.90 -58.02
N VAL A 322 -76.68 -52.26 -57.97
CA VAL A 322 -76.97 -51.10 -57.13
C VAL A 322 -77.03 -51.52 -55.66
N MET A 323 -77.59 -52.68 -55.34
CA MET A 323 -77.59 -53.27 -54.01
C MET A 323 -76.19 -53.73 -53.59
N ALA A 324 -75.39 -54.29 -54.50
CA ALA A 324 -73.99 -54.63 -54.30
C ALA A 324 -73.14 -53.37 -54.13
N LYS A 325 -73.42 -52.31 -54.89
CA LYS A 325 -72.78 -50.99 -54.75
C LYS A 325 -73.22 -50.30 -53.45
N ALA A 326 -74.47 -50.45 -53.03
CA ALA A 326 -74.97 -49.90 -51.78
C ALA A 326 -74.36 -50.63 -50.58
N THR A 327 -74.26 -51.97 -50.62
CA THR A 327 -73.58 -52.77 -49.59
C THR A 327 -72.08 -52.50 -49.57
N PHE A 328 -71.43 -52.36 -50.73
CA PHE A 328 -70.02 -51.96 -50.82
C PHE A 328 -69.80 -50.56 -50.26
N LEU A 329 -70.62 -49.57 -50.63
CA LEU A 329 -70.54 -48.21 -50.08
C LEU A 329 -70.84 -48.18 -48.58
N HIS A 330 -71.77 -49.01 -48.10
CA HIS A 330 -72.03 -49.18 -46.67
C HIS A 330 -70.82 -49.77 -45.95
N GLN A 331 -70.21 -50.82 -46.49
CA GLN A 331 -68.97 -51.41 -45.96
C GLN A 331 -67.79 -50.43 -46.02
N CYS A 332 -67.66 -49.61 -47.07
CA CYS A 332 -66.67 -48.55 -47.15
C CYS A 332 -66.91 -47.46 -46.10
N LYS A 333 -68.18 -47.07 -45.85
CA LYS A 333 -68.54 -46.14 -44.77
C LYS A 333 -68.22 -46.73 -43.39
N LEU A 334 -68.49 -48.03 -43.18
CA LEU A 334 -68.13 -48.73 -41.94
C LEU A 334 -66.61 -48.81 -41.75
N ARG A 335 -65.85 -49.18 -42.78
CA ARG A 335 -64.38 -49.17 -42.75
C ARG A 335 -63.83 -47.78 -42.48
N LYS A 336 -64.39 -46.74 -43.11
CA LYS A 336 -64.00 -45.35 -42.86
C LYS A 336 -64.28 -44.94 -41.41
N ARG A 337 -65.46 -45.28 -40.87
CA ARG A 337 -65.80 -45.05 -39.46
C ARG A 337 -64.86 -45.80 -38.52
N GLN A 338 -64.47 -47.02 -38.87
CA GLN A 338 -63.54 -47.81 -38.08
C GLN A 338 -62.14 -47.18 -38.07
N VAL A 339 -61.63 -46.77 -39.24
CA VAL A 339 -60.37 -46.01 -39.34
C VAL A 339 -60.44 -44.68 -38.56
N GLU A 340 -61.57 -43.97 -38.60
CA GLU A 340 -61.76 -42.75 -37.79
C GLU A 340 -61.78 -43.04 -36.28
N LEU A 341 -62.35 -44.17 -35.85
CA LEU A 341 -62.33 -44.63 -34.46
C LEU A 341 -60.91 -45.04 -34.04
N ASP A 342 -60.19 -45.75 -34.90
CA ASP A 342 -58.80 -46.17 -34.67
C ASP A 342 -57.89 -44.94 -34.58
N HIS A 343 -58.01 -43.97 -35.48
CA HIS A 343 -57.28 -42.70 -35.38
C HIS A 343 -57.64 -41.90 -34.12
N LYS A 344 -58.90 -41.92 -33.68
CA LYS A 344 -59.28 -41.32 -32.39
C LYS A 344 -58.67 -42.06 -31.20
N ALA A 345 -58.57 -43.39 -31.28
CA ALA A 345 -57.92 -44.20 -30.26
C ALA A 345 -56.40 -43.96 -30.23
N GLU A 346 -55.74 -43.91 -31.39
CA GLU A 346 -54.33 -43.56 -31.55
C GLU A 346 -54.04 -42.15 -31.05
N ALA A 347 -54.88 -41.17 -31.38
CA ALA A 347 -54.74 -39.80 -30.87
C ALA A 347 -54.87 -39.74 -29.35
N LYS A 348 -55.83 -40.48 -28.76
CA LYS A 348 -55.94 -40.61 -27.29
C LYS A 348 -54.71 -41.26 -26.68
N ALA A 349 -54.15 -42.30 -27.31
CA ALA A 349 -52.95 -42.96 -26.84
C ALA A 349 -51.72 -42.03 -26.90
N ARG A 350 -51.55 -41.27 -27.98
CA ARG A 350 -50.49 -40.25 -28.10
C ARG A 350 -50.62 -39.16 -27.04
N MET A 351 -51.83 -38.62 -26.85
CA MET A 351 -52.09 -37.63 -25.80
C MET A 351 -51.84 -38.17 -24.39
N ALA A 352 -52.06 -39.47 -24.14
CA ALA A 352 -51.72 -40.11 -22.87
C ALA A 352 -50.20 -40.22 -22.69
N MET A 353 -49.47 -40.66 -23.71
CA MET A 353 -48.01 -40.73 -23.66
C MET A 353 -47.37 -39.35 -23.48
N GLU A 354 -47.85 -38.33 -24.20
CA GLU A 354 -47.36 -36.94 -24.04
C GLU A 354 -47.59 -36.41 -22.62
N ARG A 355 -48.69 -36.79 -21.97
CA ARG A 355 -48.93 -36.43 -20.56
C ARG A 355 -47.94 -37.13 -19.63
N GLU A 356 -47.68 -38.41 -19.83
CA GLU A 356 -46.70 -39.17 -19.05
C GLU A 356 -45.27 -38.60 -19.23
N GLU A 357 -44.90 -38.21 -20.45
CA GLU A 357 -43.63 -37.55 -20.73
C GLU A 357 -43.52 -36.18 -20.02
N LEU A 358 -44.60 -35.38 -20.03
CA LEU A 358 -44.63 -34.12 -19.31
C LEU A 358 -44.52 -34.32 -17.80
N ASP A 359 -45.21 -35.32 -17.25
CA ASP A 359 -45.14 -35.66 -15.83
C ASP A 359 -43.72 -36.10 -15.44
N GLU A 360 -43.05 -36.92 -16.26
CA GLU A 360 -41.67 -37.33 -16.01
C GLU A 360 -40.69 -36.15 -16.15
N ILE A 361 -40.87 -35.26 -17.13
CA ILE A 361 -40.09 -34.02 -17.25
C ILE A 361 -40.27 -33.15 -15.99
N THR A 362 -41.49 -33.00 -15.47
CA THR A 362 -41.71 -32.21 -14.24
C THR A 362 -41.07 -32.87 -13.02
N ARG A 363 -41.11 -34.20 -12.92
CA ARG A 363 -40.43 -34.97 -11.87
C ARG A 363 -38.92 -34.77 -11.92
N LEU A 364 -38.32 -34.90 -13.10
CA LEU A 364 -36.88 -34.67 -13.32
C LEU A 364 -36.48 -33.23 -12.99
N ARG A 365 -37.30 -32.23 -13.37
CA ARG A 365 -37.08 -30.83 -12.96
C ARG A 365 -37.11 -30.65 -11.44
N LYS A 366 -38.05 -31.28 -10.74
CA LYS A 366 -38.10 -31.23 -9.26
C LYS A 366 -36.84 -31.85 -8.63
N ILE A 367 -36.36 -32.97 -9.17
CA ILE A 367 -35.11 -33.62 -8.72
C ILE A 367 -33.90 -32.71 -9.00
N ALA A 368 -33.80 -32.13 -10.19
CA ALA A 368 -32.72 -31.21 -10.55
C ALA A 368 -32.70 -29.97 -9.65
N ASN A 369 -33.87 -29.37 -9.37
CA ASN A 369 -34.00 -28.24 -8.45
C ASN A 369 -33.58 -28.61 -7.03
N LYS A 370 -33.94 -29.81 -6.55
CA LYS A 370 -33.49 -30.33 -5.24
C LYS A 370 -31.97 -30.53 -5.19
N ILE A 371 -31.37 -31.03 -6.25
CA ILE A 371 -29.91 -31.19 -6.35
C ILE A 371 -29.23 -29.82 -6.35
N ALA A 372 -29.72 -28.87 -7.15
CA ALA A 372 -29.20 -27.51 -7.19
C ALA A 372 -29.28 -26.82 -5.81
N TYR A 373 -30.43 -26.94 -5.14
CA TYR A 373 -30.60 -26.46 -3.77
C TYR A 373 -29.58 -27.08 -2.81
N ASN A 374 -29.42 -28.40 -2.81
CA ASN A 374 -28.44 -29.09 -1.97
C ASN A 374 -26.99 -28.65 -2.27
N GLN A 375 -26.65 -28.40 -3.54
CA GLN A 375 -25.33 -27.86 -3.90
C GLN A 375 -25.15 -26.44 -3.37
N THR A 376 -26.17 -25.58 -3.47
CA THR A 376 -26.11 -24.23 -2.90
C THR A 376 -25.98 -24.25 -1.38
N LEU A 377 -26.70 -25.15 -0.69
CA LEU A 377 -26.60 -25.33 0.75
C LEU A 377 -25.20 -25.77 1.16
N LYS A 378 -24.60 -26.73 0.45
CA LYS A 378 -23.20 -27.15 0.70
C LYS A 378 -22.21 -26.01 0.51
N ARG A 379 -22.41 -25.16 -0.51
CA ARG A 379 -21.56 -23.98 -0.74
C ARG A 379 -21.71 -22.94 0.37
N MET A 380 -22.93 -22.73 0.87
CA MET A 380 -23.17 -21.84 2.02
C MET A 380 -22.51 -22.38 3.29
N GLN A 381 -22.66 -23.67 3.57
CA GLN A 381 -21.99 -24.32 4.71
C GLN A 381 -20.47 -24.20 4.62
N ALA A 382 -19.88 -24.47 3.46
CA ALA A 382 -18.44 -24.30 3.24
C ALA A 382 -17.98 -22.84 3.40
N ALA A 383 -18.81 -21.87 2.99
CA ALA A 383 -18.51 -20.45 3.18
C ALA A 383 -18.57 -20.04 4.67
N ASP A 384 -19.54 -20.55 5.41
CA ASP A 384 -19.67 -20.33 6.85
C ASP A 384 -18.50 -20.96 7.63
N GLU A 385 -18.09 -22.17 7.25
CA GLU A 385 -16.90 -22.84 7.80
C GLU A 385 -15.62 -22.04 7.50
N ALA A 386 -15.45 -21.58 6.26
CA ALA A 386 -14.32 -20.73 5.89
C ALA A 386 -14.31 -19.39 6.64
N TYR A 387 -15.49 -18.81 6.90
CA TYR A 387 -15.62 -17.61 7.71
C TYR A 387 -15.22 -17.86 9.17
N ARG A 388 -15.70 -18.95 9.77
CA ARG A 388 -15.33 -19.36 11.13
C ARG A 388 -13.83 -19.64 11.25
N ALA A 389 -13.23 -20.29 10.25
CA ALA A 389 -11.79 -20.52 10.19
C ALA A 389 -10.99 -19.20 10.16
N LYS A 390 -11.38 -18.26 9.30
CA LYS A 390 -10.76 -16.91 9.27
C LYS A 390 -10.93 -16.15 10.58
N GLN A 391 -12.06 -16.31 11.27
CA GLN A 391 -12.28 -15.70 12.57
C GLN A 391 -11.37 -16.32 13.63
N ALA A 392 -11.20 -17.65 13.62
CA ALA A 392 -10.27 -18.36 14.48
C ALA A 392 -8.81 -17.92 14.24
N GLU A 393 -8.39 -17.78 12.97
CA GLU A 393 -7.07 -17.26 12.61
C GLU A 393 -6.85 -15.84 13.13
N LYS A 394 -7.84 -14.94 12.98
CA LYS A 394 -7.74 -13.57 13.53
C LYS A 394 -7.62 -13.57 15.06
N LEU A 395 -8.36 -14.43 15.75
CA LEU A 395 -8.25 -14.58 17.20
C LEU A 395 -6.89 -15.14 17.62
N PHE A 396 -6.37 -16.11 16.87
CA PHE A 396 -5.03 -16.64 17.07
C PHE A 396 -3.96 -15.58 16.86
N GLU A 397 -4.03 -14.82 15.76
CA GLU A 397 -3.11 -13.72 15.48
C GLU A 397 -3.15 -12.65 16.58
N ALA A 398 -4.34 -12.29 17.06
CA ALA A 398 -4.49 -11.36 18.19
C ALA A 398 -3.86 -11.89 19.49
N ARG A 399 -4.01 -13.20 19.78
CA ARG A 399 -3.35 -13.85 20.92
C ARG A 399 -1.83 -13.82 20.77
N CYS A 400 -1.30 -14.12 19.59
CA CYS A 400 0.13 -14.06 19.30
C CYS A 400 0.69 -12.64 19.47
N ARG A 401 -0.01 -11.62 18.95
CA ARG A 401 0.38 -10.21 19.13
C ARG A 401 0.39 -9.80 20.61
N LYS A 402 -0.62 -10.22 21.39
CA LYS A 402 -0.66 -9.97 22.84
C LYS A 402 0.50 -10.65 23.57
N LEU A 403 0.83 -11.88 23.19
CA LEU A 403 1.93 -12.64 23.80
C LEU A 403 3.28 -11.99 23.49
N MET A 404 3.52 -11.57 22.25
CA MET A 404 4.70 -10.80 21.86
C MET A 404 4.80 -9.49 22.64
N HIS A 405 3.70 -8.72 22.73
CA HIS A 405 3.68 -7.48 23.49
C HIS A 405 3.97 -7.70 24.98
N ASN A 406 3.44 -8.76 25.58
CA ASN A 406 3.74 -9.10 26.97
C ASN A 406 5.22 -9.42 27.18
N GLU A 407 5.85 -10.12 26.22
CA GLU A 407 7.28 -10.45 26.29
C GLU A 407 8.16 -9.22 26.07
N GLU A 408 7.79 -8.32 25.15
CA GLU A 408 8.43 -7.01 24.99
C GLU A 408 8.35 -6.19 26.29
N MET A 409 7.18 -6.16 26.94
CA MET A 409 6.99 -5.46 28.22
C MET A 409 7.75 -6.13 29.38
N ARG A 410 7.95 -7.44 29.34
CA ARG A 410 8.79 -8.17 30.29
C ARG A 410 10.26 -7.80 30.10
N LEU A 411 10.76 -7.81 28.87
CA LEU A 411 12.13 -7.41 28.54
C LEU A 411 12.40 -5.94 28.89
N HIS A 412 11.44 -5.05 28.62
CA HIS A 412 11.57 -3.64 28.97
C HIS A 412 11.68 -3.42 30.50
N ARG A 413 10.92 -4.18 31.30
CA ARG A 413 11.03 -4.18 32.76
C ARG A 413 12.40 -4.68 33.24
N LEU A 414 12.89 -5.78 32.67
CA LEU A 414 14.22 -6.30 32.99
C LEU A 414 15.33 -5.29 32.64
N TYR A 415 15.25 -4.67 31.46
CA TYR A 415 16.23 -3.69 31.02
C TYR A 415 16.23 -2.43 31.91
N THR A 416 15.05 -1.94 32.28
CA THR A 416 14.93 -0.81 33.21
C THR A 416 15.46 -1.14 34.61
N GLU A 417 15.23 -2.35 35.12
CA GLU A 417 15.83 -2.84 36.37
C GLU A 417 17.36 -2.89 36.29
N VAL A 418 17.92 -3.41 35.20
CA VAL A 418 19.38 -3.46 34.98
C VAL A 418 19.97 -2.05 34.97
N LEU A 419 19.39 -1.13 34.19
CA LEU A 419 19.82 0.27 34.18
C LEU A 419 19.72 0.93 35.55
N HIS A 420 18.71 0.59 36.35
CA HIS A 420 18.57 1.13 37.70
C HIS A 420 19.66 0.60 38.63
N ARG A 421 20.00 -0.68 38.53
CA ARG A 421 21.11 -1.29 39.27
C ARG A 421 22.46 -0.71 38.87
N GLU A 422 22.70 -0.46 37.58
CA GLU A 422 23.93 0.19 37.10
C GLU A 422 24.06 1.61 37.65
N ARG A 423 22.99 2.42 37.58
CA ARG A 423 22.99 3.76 38.20
C ARG A 423 23.26 3.73 39.71
N LEU A 424 22.77 2.72 40.42
CA LEU A 424 23.07 2.55 41.84
C LEU A 424 24.54 2.17 42.08
N ARG A 425 25.14 1.33 41.24
CA ARG A 425 26.57 1.01 41.30
C ARG A 425 27.42 2.25 41.02
N GLU A 426 27.13 2.99 39.96
CA GLU A 426 27.83 4.24 39.65
C GLU A 426 27.74 5.24 40.79
N ARG A 427 26.58 5.39 41.44
CA ARG A 427 26.46 6.27 42.62
C ARG A 427 27.34 5.80 43.77
N LYS A 428 27.38 4.50 44.05
CA LYS A 428 28.26 3.94 45.09
C LYS A 428 29.73 4.16 44.76
N GLU A 429 30.14 3.95 43.51
CA GLU A 429 31.52 4.21 43.05
C GLU A 429 31.86 5.69 43.15
N ARG A 430 30.97 6.59 42.74
CA ARG A 430 31.19 8.05 42.91
C ARG A 430 31.34 8.43 44.38
N HIS A 431 30.54 7.86 45.28
CA HIS A 431 30.69 8.09 46.72
C HIS A 431 32.01 7.53 47.27
N LEU A 432 32.45 6.37 46.78
CA LEU A 432 33.73 5.77 47.17
C LEU A 432 34.89 6.67 46.71
N MET A 433 34.92 7.04 45.42
CA MET A 433 35.92 7.94 44.86
C MET A 433 35.96 9.29 45.59
N HIS A 434 34.80 9.86 45.91
CA HIS A 434 34.73 11.10 46.67
C HIS A 434 35.30 10.97 48.10
N ASN A 435 35.04 9.82 48.76
CA ASN A 435 35.62 9.55 50.08
C ASN A 435 37.15 9.35 50.00
N ASP A 436 37.63 8.67 48.96
CA ASP A 436 39.07 8.49 48.73
C ASP A 436 39.76 9.84 48.44
N ASP A 437 39.16 10.70 47.62
CA ASP A 437 39.64 12.06 47.38
C ASP A 437 39.71 12.88 48.67
N MET A 438 38.65 12.82 49.50
CA MET A 438 38.62 13.48 50.81
C MET A 438 39.70 12.94 51.76
N TYR A 439 39.95 11.64 51.74
CA TYR A 439 41.01 11.01 52.53
C TYR A 439 42.41 11.44 52.05
N MET A 440 42.63 11.46 50.74
CA MET A 440 43.88 11.92 50.14
C MET A 440 44.14 13.41 50.41
N GLN A 441 43.12 14.25 50.33
CA GLN A 441 43.22 15.66 50.72
C GLN A 441 43.64 15.82 52.18
N ARG A 442 43.05 15.06 53.11
CA ARG A 442 43.47 15.07 54.52
C ARG A 442 44.94 14.68 54.69
N ILE A 443 45.42 13.64 54.00
CA ILE A 443 46.83 13.24 54.05
C ILE A 443 47.74 14.35 53.52
N LEU A 444 47.36 14.99 52.41
CA LEU A 444 48.12 16.08 51.83
C LEU A 444 48.17 17.28 52.78
N ASP A 445 47.04 17.66 53.38
CA ASP A 445 46.96 18.73 54.39
C ASP A 445 47.82 18.43 55.61
N GLU A 446 47.84 17.18 56.09
CA GLU A 446 48.70 16.76 57.20
C GLU A 446 50.18 16.84 56.84
N ARG A 447 50.55 16.39 55.62
CA ARG A 447 51.93 16.53 55.12
C ARG A 447 52.33 17.99 54.96
N GLU A 448 51.43 18.84 54.48
CA GLU A 448 51.68 20.27 54.33
C GLU A 448 51.82 20.96 55.69
N LYS A 449 50.98 20.62 56.68
CA LYS A 449 51.15 21.07 58.08
C LYS A 449 52.49 20.64 58.65
N LEU A 450 52.93 19.41 58.41
CA LEU A 450 54.25 18.93 58.84
C LEU A 450 55.38 19.71 58.15
N ARG A 451 55.28 19.94 56.83
CA ARG A 451 56.24 20.73 56.06
C ARG A 451 56.33 22.17 56.58
N LEU A 452 55.19 22.80 56.85
CA LEU A 452 55.11 24.14 57.43
C LEU A 452 55.74 24.17 58.83
N ARG A 453 55.46 23.18 59.69
CA ARG A 453 56.12 23.06 61.01
C ARG A 453 57.64 22.90 60.89
N THR A 454 58.13 22.14 59.92
CA THR A 454 59.58 22.01 59.68
C THR A 454 60.18 23.32 59.18
N MET A 455 59.53 24.00 58.24
CA MET A 455 59.94 25.32 57.74
C MET A 455 59.95 26.38 58.85
N GLU A 456 58.97 26.36 59.75
CA GLU A 456 58.90 27.28 60.88
C GLU A 456 60.04 27.00 61.88
N LYS A 457 60.36 25.72 62.13
CA LYS A 457 61.53 25.34 62.93
C LYS A 457 62.85 25.80 62.29
N THR A 458 63.04 25.57 60.98
CA THR A 458 64.25 26.02 60.29
C THR A 458 64.35 27.54 60.29
N HIS A 459 63.24 28.24 60.06
CA HIS A 459 63.19 29.70 60.10
C HIS A 459 63.50 30.25 61.51
N ARG A 460 62.97 29.65 62.57
CA ARG A 460 63.34 30.02 63.96
C ARG A 460 64.82 29.81 64.24
N VAL A 461 65.42 28.74 63.72
CA VAL A 461 66.86 28.49 63.82
C VAL A 461 67.65 29.52 63.01
N GLU A 462 67.21 29.84 61.80
CA GLU A 462 67.81 30.89 60.97
C GLU A 462 67.75 32.25 61.67
N MET A 463 66.61 32.63 62.25
CA MET A 463 66.50 33.87 63.04
C MET A 463 67.42 33.84 64.26
N ALA A 464 67.54 32.72 64.97
CA ALA A 464 68.50 32.61 66.07
C ALA A 464 69.96 32.73 65.61
N VAL A 465 70.30 32.18 64.44
CA VAL A 465 71.62 32.32 63.80
C VAL A 465 71.84 33.76 63.34
N GLU A 466 70.82 34.43 62.78
CA GLU A 466 70.85 35.84 62.42
C GLU A 466 70.96 36.76 63.63
N ASP A 467 70.32 36.42 64.75
CA ASP A 467 70.48 37.12 66.03
C ASP A 467 71.93 36.98 66.53
N VAL A 468 72.49 35.77 66.49
CA VAL A 468 73.91 35.55 66.83
C VAL A 468 74.83 36.32 65.87
N ARG A 469 74.58 36.26 64.57
CA ARG A 469 75.35 37.01 63.56
C ARG A 469 75.19 38.51 63.71
N SER A 470 74.01 39.01 64.07
CA SER A 470 73.76 40.44 64.29
C SER A 470 74.41 40.91 65.59
N HIS A 471 74.48 40.07 66.62
CA HIS A 471 75.29 40.33 67.82
C HIS A 471 76.79 40.33 67.52
N GLN A 472 77.27 39.41 66.68
CA GLN A 472 78.65 39.41 66.19
C GLN A 472 78.92 40.65 65.32
N TRP A 473 78.02 41.00 64.40
CA TRP A 473 78.11 42.20 63.58
C TRP A 473 78.03 43.47 64.40
N ARG A 474 77.16 43.58 65.41
CA ARG A 474 77.13 44.71 66.35
C ARG A 474 78.40 44.80 67.19
N SER A 475 79.01 43.66 67.52
CA SER A 475 80.31 43.63 68.21
C SER A 475 81.44 44.07 67.26
N LEU A 476 81.39 43.64 66.00
CA LEU A 476 82.29 44.07 64.93
C LEU A 476 82.04 45.52 64.52
N GLU A 477 80.81 46.03 64.58
CA GLU A 477 80.43 47.43 64.36
C GLU A 477 80.81 48.29 65.55
N ALA A 478 80.75 47.81 66.79
CA ALA A 478 81.35 48.47 67.95
C ALA A 478 82.88 48.57 67.81
N GLN A 479 83.51 47.54 67.22
CA GLN A 479 84.92 47.58 66.82
C GLN A 479 85.19 48.40 65.55
N ALA A 480 84.23 48.53 64.65
CA ALA A 480 84.36 49.28 63.39
C ALA A 480 83.91 50.73 63.54
N THR A 481 83.12 51.11 64.55
CA THR A 481 82.79 52.48 64.93
C THR A 481 83.96 53.10 65.69
N SER A 482 84.70 52.32 66.49
CA SER A 482 86.00 52.72 67.02
C SER A 482 87.05 52.90 65.90
N MET A 483 86.99 52.10 64.82
CA MET A 483 87.83 52.32 63.62
C MET A 483 87.24 53.32 62.59
N GLY A 484 85.95 53.61 62.65
CA GLY A 484 85.17 54.33 61.64
C GLY A 484 85.00 55.81 61.94
N LEU A 485 85.20 56.23 63.19
CA LEU A 485 85.48 57.64 63.52
C LEU A 485 86.81 58.13 62.90
N VAL A 486 87.69 57.21 62.47
CA VAL A 486 88.96 57.50 61.79
C VAL A 486 88.82 57.49 60.25
N ARG A 487 87.75 56.91 59.71
CA ARG A 487 87.55 56.76 58.27
C ARG A 487 86.17 57.28 57.88
N LEU A 488 86.19 58.42 57.16
CA LEU A 488 85.18 58.87 56.19
C LEU A 488 84.15 59.89 56.74
N PHE A 489 84.45 61.15 57.02
CA PHE A 489 84.93 62.27 56.15
C PHE A 489 85.05 62.08 54.62
N GLY A 490 84.56 60.99 54.05
CA GLY A 490 84.72 60.68 52.64
C GLY A 490 83.44 60.06 52.11
N ILE A 491 83.00 60.58 50.96
CA ILE A 491 81.93 60.03 50.13
C ILE A 491 80.52 60.56 50.48
N LYS A 492 80.39 61.88 50.32
CA LYS A 492 79.22 62.52 49.70
C LYS A 492 79.43 62.40 48.19
N GLN A 493 78.67 61.55 47.50
CA GLN A 493 78.30 61.62 46.07
C GLN A 493 77.96 60.20 45.59
N PHE A 494 76.69 59.94 45.23
CA PHE A 494 76.24 59.08 44.11
C PHE A 494 74.72 58.86 44.22
N GLY A 495 73.95 59.95 44.12
CA GLY A 495 72.48 59.94 44.25
C GLY A 495 71.72 60.42 43.01
N PHE A 496 72.33 60.40 41.81
CA PHE A 496 71.74 61.03 40.62
C PHE A 496 71.74 60.17 39.33
N LEU A 497 71.95 58.85 39.43
CA LEU A 497 72.10 57.96 38.25
C LEU A 497 70.91 57.01 37.96
N THR A 498 69.87 56.97 38.80
CA THR A 498 68.79 55.95 38.69
C THR A 498 67.60 56.34 37.80
N VAL A 499 67.45 57.62 37.42
CA VAL A 499 66.29 58.06 36.61
C VAL A 499 66.56 58.01 35.10
N ARG A 500 67.81 58.15 34.65
CA ARG A 500 68.21 58.11 33.23
C ARG A 500 68.28 56.67 32.66
N HIS A 501 68.41 55.66 33.53
CA HIS A 501 68.57 54.25 33.16
C HIS A 501 67.24 53.54 32.81
N LYS A 502 66.09 54.04 33.28
CA LYS A 502 64.77 53.44 33.00
C LYS A 502 64.19 53.85 31.63
N TYR A 503 64.53 55.04 31.12
CA TYR A 503 64.06 55.50 29.80
C TYR A 503 64.94 54.99 28.64
N ALA A 504 66.26 54.82 28.85
CA ALA A 504 67.15 54.27 27.83
C ALA A 504 66.89 52.78 27.52
N LYS A 505 66.45 51.98 28.50
CA LYS A 505 66.17 50.54 28.30
C LYS A 505 64.96 50.27 27.42
N ARG A 506 63.94 51.15 27.43
CA ARG A 506 62.72 50.96 26.60
C ARG A 506 62.95 51.23 25.12
N THR A 507 63.82 52.18 24.77
CA THR A 507 64.16 52.47 23.37
C THR A 507 65.07 51.39 22.77
N VAL A 508 66.00 50.86 23.56
CA VAL A 508 66.85 49.73 23.18
C VAL A 508 66.03 48.46 22.97
N ALA A 509 65.08 48.16 23.87
CA ALA A 509 64.20 46.99 23.73
C ALA A 509 63.32 47.04 22.45
N ALA A 510 62.90 48.24 22.01
CA ALA A 510 62.16 48.39 20.75
C ALA A 510 63.04 48.16 19.51
N THR A 511 64.31 48.58 19.55
CA THR A 511 65.27 48.31 18.47
C THR A 511 65.63 46.82 18.38
N GLU A 512 65.78 46.14 19.52
CA GLU A 512 66.03 44.69 19.58
C GLU A 512 64.83 43.88 19.10
N ALA A 513 63.60 44.31 19.42
CA ALA A 513 62.38 43.69 18.91
C ALA A 513 62.28 43.78 17.39
N LYS A 514 62.68 44.92 16.81
CA LYS A 514 62.69 45.13 15.36
C LYS A 514 63.78 44.29 14.69
N ALA A 515 65.00 44.30 15.22
CA ALA A 515 66.10 43.47 14.72
C ALA A 515 65.78 41.97 14.75
N GLY A 516 65.14 41.48 15.83
CA GLY A 516 64.69 40.09 15.92
C GLY A 516 63.56 39.73 14.97
N ALA A 517 62.66 40.69 14.65
CA ALA A 517 61.62 40.49 13.66
C ALA A 517 62.20 40.44 12.24
N ASP A 518 63.12 41.36 11.91
CA ASP A 518 63.78 41.42 10.61
C ASP A 518 64.59 40.12 10.34
N ALA A 519 65.31 39.61 11.34
CA ALA A 519 66.02 38.33 11.26
C ALA A 519 65.07 37.14 11.02
N LEU A 520 63.88 37.12 11.65
CA LEU A 520 62.89 36.06 11.46
C LEU A 520 62.31 36.04 10.05
N TYR A 521 62.12 37.22 9.44
CA TYR A 521 61.60 37.37 8.08
C TYR A 521 62.69 37.17 7.02
N ALA A 522 63.95 37.48 7.32
CA ALA A 522 65.11 37.21 6.45
C ALA A 522 65.44 35.71 6.32
N GLY A 523 64.89 34.86 7.19
CA GLY A 523 65.11 33.41 7.16
C GLY A 523 66.35 32.95 7.93
N ASP A 524 66.91 33.80 8.78
CA ASP A 524 68.06 33.46 9.62
C ASP A 524 67.72 32.38 10.67
N LEU A 525 68.76 31.75 11.23
CA LEU A 525 68.66 30.73 12.28
C LEU A 525 67.66 31.16 13.39
N PRO A 526 66.58 30.39 13.64
CA PRO A 526 65.52 30.79 14.57
C PRO A 526 66.01 31.08 16.00
N GLN A 527 67.13 30.48 16.41
CA GLN A 527 67.76 30.68 17.71
C GLN A 527 68.32 32.11 17.89
N VAL A 528 68.85 32.70 16.81
CA VAL A 528 69.40 34.06 16.84
C VAL A 528 68.27 35.08 16.94
N ALA A 529 67.24 34.94 16.10
CA ALA A 529 66.04 35.78 16.18
C ALA A 529 65.35 35.68 17.55
N LEU A 530 65.22 34.45 18.09
CA LEU A 530 64.64 34.20 19.40
C LEU A 530 65.41 34.87 20.54
N ARG A 531 66.76 34.91 20.47
CA ARG A 531 67.59 35.57 21.48
C ARG A 531 67.29 37.06 21.56
N TRP A 532 67.26 37.76 20.43
CA TRP A 532 66.94 39.19 20.37
C TRP A 532 65.52 39.49 20.86
N LEU A 533 64.53 38.70 20.43
CA LEU A 533 63.15 38.87 20.83
C LEU A 533 62.92 38.63 22.33
N ARG A 534 63.65 37.67 22.94
CA ARG A 534 63.59 37.41 24.38
C ARG A 534 64.29 38.47 25.21
N MET A 535 65.39 39.05 24.72
CA MET A 535 66.02 40.20 25.39
C MET A 535 65.09 41.41 25.41
N ALA A 536 64.44 41.71 24.26
CA ALA A 536 63.43 42.75 24.19
C ALA A 536 62.25 42.53 25.16
N PHE A 537 61.79 41.28 25.30
CA PHE A 537 60.75 40.93 26.28
C PHE A 537 61.21 41.14 27.73
N ARG A 538 62.44 40.71 28.05
CA ARG A 538 63.05 40.86 29.39
C ARG A 538 63.22 42.33 29.78
N ASP A 539 63.58 43.17 28.81
CA ASP A 539 63.78 44.61 29.02
C ASP A 539 62.48 45.42 29.02
N GLY A 540 61.33 44.72 28.93
CA GLY A 540 60.01 45.25 29.23
C GLY A 540 59.16 45.60 28.01
N TYR A 541 59.58 45.24 26.79
CA TYR A 541 58.77 45.40 25.58
C TYR A 541 57.76 44.25 25.49
N LYS A 542 56.46 44.54 25.66
CA LYS A 542 55.37 43.55 25.65
C LYS A 542 54.37 43.83 24.52
N GLY A 543 54.87 44.11 23.32
CA GLY A 543 54.04 44.35 22.15
C GLY A 543 53.42 43.05 21.60
N PRO A 544 52.21 43.11 21.02
CA PRO A 544 51.53 41.92 20.47
C PRO A 544 52.35 41.25 19.36
N THR A 545 52.95 42.04 18.48
CA THR A 545 53.80 41.54 17.38
C THR A 545 55.08 40.87 17.88
N LEU A 546 55.65 41.32 19.01
CA LEU A 546 56.80 40.67 19.63
C LEU A 546 56.44 39.27 20.11
N LEU A 547 55.33 39.13 20.86
CA LEU A 547 54.88 37.84 21.39
C LEU A 547 54.56 36.85 20.28
N ARG A 548 53.87 37.31 19.22
CA ARG A 548 53.62 36.53 18.00
C ARG A 548 54.92 36.04 17.36
N ASN A 549 55.94 36.90 17.22
CA ASN A 549 57.21 36.53 16.61
C ASN A 549 58.02 35.54 17.47
N ILE A 550 57.98 35.68 18.81
CA ILE A 550 58.59 34.69 19.72
C ILE A 550 57.93 33.31 19.54
N ALA A 551 56.59 33.27 19.47
CA ALA A 551 55.84 32.04 19.25
C ALA A 551 56.18 31.38 17.90
N LYS A 552 56.30 32.18 16.83
CA LYS A 552 56.75 31.71 15.51
C LYS A 552 58.15 31.10 15.53
N CYS A 553 59.11 31.71 16.24
CA CYS A 553 60.45 31.16 16.36
C CYS A 553 60.42 29.75 16.99
N TYR A 554 59.57 29.54 18.00
CA TYR A 554 59.41 28.23 18.64
C TYR A 554 58.81 27.17 17.73
N VAL A 555 57.80 27.53 16.93
CA VAL A 555 57.24 26.60 15.94
C VAL A 555 58.27 26.28 14.86
N LYS A 556 59.05 27.26 14.38
CA LYS A 556 60.14 26.99 13.43
C LYS A 556 61.26 26.14 14.03
N LEU A 557 61.59 26.31 15.31
CA LEU A 557 62.53 25.43 16.02
C LEU A 557 62.00 24.00 16.15
N TYR A 558 60.71 23.85 16.43
CA TYR A 558 60.05 22.54 16.40
C TYR A 558 60.09 21.93 14.99
N GLU A 559 59.78 22.68 13.93
CA GLU A 559 59.85 22.18 12.56
C GLU A 559 61.29 21.78 12.16
N ALA A 560 62.32 22.41 12.75
CA ALA A 560 63.72 22.10 12.48
C ALA A 560 64.31 20.94 13.32
N HIS A 561 63.87 20.80 14.58
CA HIS A 561 64.49 19.87 15.55
C HIS A 561 63.52 18.83 16.13
N LEU A 562 62.21 18.96 15.86
CA LEU A 562 61.12 18.07 16.30
C LEU A 562 61.03 17.88 17.82
N HIS A 563 61.50 18.85 18.60
CA HIS A 563 61.41 18.82 20.07
C HIS A 563 60.06 19.32 20.56
N TYR A 564 59.26 18.43 21.15
CA TYR A 564 57.92 18.74 21.66
C TYR A 564 57.90 19.90 22.69
N ASN A 565 58.98 20.05 23.48
CA ASN A 565 59.11 21.14 24.44
C ASN A 565 59.14 22.52 23.78
N ASP A 566 59.70 22.63 22.57
CA ASP A 566 59.70 23.89 21.82
C ASP A 566 58.30 24.23 21.30
N LEU A 567 57.52 23.22 20.90
CA LEU A 567 56.15 23.43 20.47
C LEU A 567 55.22 23.81 21.63
N SER A 568 55.33 23.11 22.77
CA SER A 568 54.57 23.41 23.99
C SER A 568 54.89 24.81 24.53
N THR A 569 56.18 25.20 24.53
CA THR A 569 56.57 26.56 24.91
C THR A 569 56.07 27.59 23.89
N GLY A 570 56.17 27.32 22.59
CA GLY A 570 55.59 28.14 21.52
C GLY A 570 54.08 28.35 21.67
N TRP A 571 53.34 27.30 22.02
CA TRP A 571 51.91 27.37 22.29
C TRP A 571 51.58 28.32 23.44
N SER A 572 52.34 28.24 24.54
CA SER A 572 52.17 29.16 25.69
C SER A 572 52.37 30.63 25.30
N TRP A 573 53.23 30.92 24.30
CA TRP A 573 53.44 32.27 23.78
C TRP A 573 52.32 32.72 22.83
N TYR A 574 51.73 31.81 22.03
CA TYR A 574 50.53 32.11 21.24
C TYR A 574 49.33 32.44 22.15
N VAL A 575 49.13 31.71 23.23
CA VAL A 575 48.07 31.98 24.21
C VAL A 575 48.26 33.36 24.85
N LYS A 576 49.49 33.72 25.26
CA LYS A 576 49.81 35.07 25.76
C LYS A 576 49.61 36.15 24.70
N ALA A 577 49.93 35.88 23.45
CA ALA A 577 49.71 36.82 22.35
C ALA A 577 48.21 37.04 22.07
N CYS A 578 47.37 36.01 22.26
CA CYS A 578 45.91 36.09 22.12
C CYS A 578 45.23 37.02 23.12
N GLU A 579 45.86 37.34 24.25
CA GLU A 579 45.30 38.32 25.21
C GLU A 579 45.21 39.73 24.59
N HIS A 580 45.98 40.00 23.52
CA HIS A 580 45.91 41.26 22.81
C HIS A 580 44.83 41.27 21.73
N LEU A 581 43.82 42.14 21.89
CA LEU A 581 42.67 42.27 20.99
C LEU A 581 43.05 42.46 19.51
N ALA A 582 44.15 43.15 19.24
CA ALA A 582 44.64 43.43 17.89
C ALA A 582 45.05 42.16 17.11
N LEU A 583 45.42 41.07 17.80
CA LEU A 583 45.78 39.79 17.19
C LEU A 583 44.58 38.85 17.05
N GLN A 584 43.61 38.90 17.97
CA GLN A 584 42.37 38.11 17.87
C GLN A 584 41.58 38.41 16.58
N ALA A 585 41.65 39.65 16.09
CA ALA A 585 41.01 40.06 14.85
C ALA A 585 41.85 39.82 13.58
N SER A 586 43.10 39.32 13.71
CA SER A 586 44.01 39.13 12.57
C SER A 586 43.89 37.70 12.00
N PRO A 587 43.39 37.52 10.76
CA PRO A 587 43.23 36.20 10.17
C PRO A 587 44.53 35.41 10.05
N SER A 588 45.63 36.09 9.67
CA SER A 588 46.95 35.45 9.55
C SER A 588 47.51 34.93 10.87
N PHE A 589 47.12 35.53 12.01
CA PHE A 589 47.52 35.05 13.32
C PHE A 589 46.72 33.83 13.77
N LEU A 590 45.40 33.81 13.48
CA LEU A 590 44.55 32.67 13.77
C LEU A 590 44.95 31.43 12.95
N ASP A 591 45.32 31.62 11.69
CA ASP A 591 45.83 30.53 10.83
C ASP A 591 47.15 29.96 11.36
N GLU A 592 48.07 30.81 11.83
CA GLU A 592 49.33 30.38 12.45
C GLU A 592 49.10 29.61 13.75
N MET A 593 48.15 30.07 14.56
CA MET A 593 47.79 29.42 15.81
C MET A 593 47.09 28.07 15.58
N ALA A 594 46.21 27.98 14.57
CA ALA A 594 45.59 26.73 14.14
C ALA A 594 46.63 25.73 13.61
N ARG A 595 47.63 26.22 12.86
CA ARG A 595 48.77 25.38 12.43
C ARG A 595 49.59 24.88 13.61
N ALA A 596 49.85 25.71 14.61
CA ALA A 596 50.55 25.30 15.82
C ALA A 596 49.76 24.24 16.61
N LEU A 597 48.42 24.37 16.72
CA LEU A 597 47.54 23.36 17.31
C LEU A 597 47.54 22.04 16.54
N TYR A 598 47.54 22.10 15.21
CA TYR A 598 47.57 20.91 14.38
C TYR A 598 48.86 20.09 14.56
N LEU A 599 49.96 20.77 14.87
CA LEU A 599 51.26 20.14 15.09
C LEU A 599 51.44 19.54 16.50
N LEU A 600 50.53 19.87 17.44
CA LEU A 600 50.62 19.58 18.88
C LEU A 600 49.78 18.36 19.24
#